data_AF-A0A3P9PBQ0-F1
#
_entry.id   AF-A0A3P9PBQ0-F1
#
_cell.length_a   1.000
_cell.length_b   1.000
_cell.length_c   1.000
_cell.angle_alpha   90.00
_cell.angle_beta   90.00
_cell.angle_gamma   90.00
#
_symmetry.space_group_name_H-M   'P 1'
#
loop_
_entity.id
_entity.type
_entity.pdbx_description
1 polymer ?
#
loop_
_entity_poly.entity_id
_entity_poly.type
_entity_poly.pdbx_seq_one_letter_code
_entity_poly.pdbx_strand_id
1 'polypeptide(L)'
;MKTLLQDLVQQYVAKNPKLMLRRTETVVEKMLTNWMSICLYSFLKEVAGEPLYMLYRAIKYQVDKGPVDAVTGKAKRTLNDSHLLREDIDYSAMVTIVQPCPIKVLDTDTITQVKDKILDQVYRGAPFSQRPAADSLDLGVRTDQSQRVSAFLSHCCSSLRHILRSSGSRWRHSRPHPSISQFRGQPGGTLQKFVDDVFVAILSTKRPPPIAVRFFFDFLDDMAEKHGIDDPETVHIWKTNSLPLRFWVNILKNPQFVLDVQVTDSIDGWGPQAQASKYVLHQWCRTHQFHMWTH
;
A
#
# COMPACT_ATOMS: atom_id res chain seq x y z
N MET A 1 12.55 -1.00 -29.66
CA MET A 1 12.87 -1.35 -28.26
C MET A 1 13.93 -2.44 -28.17
N LYS A 2 13.70 -3.63 -28.74
CA LYS A 2 14.65 -4.75 -28.74
C LYS A 2 16.07 -4.33 -29.17
N THR A 3 16.22 -3.65 -30.31
CA THR A 3 17.51 -3.13 -30.79
C THR A 3 18.21 -2.21 -29.77
N LEU A 4 17.49 -1.23 -29.23
CA LEU A 4 18.04 -0.31 -28.22
C LEU A 4 18.45 -1.03 -26.93
N LEU A 5 17.75 -2.11 -26.55
CA LEU A 5 18.13 -2.93 -25.40
C LEU A 5 19.38 -3.76 -25.70
N GLN A 6 19.53 -4.26 -26.93
CA GLN A 6 20.74 -4.95 -27.36
C GLN A 6 21.94 -4.00 -27.29
N ASP A 7 21.79 -2.77 -27.76
CA ASP A 7 22.83 -1.75 -27.66
C ASP A 7 23.19 -1.45 -26.20
N LEU A 8 22.17 -1.39 -25.31
CA LEU A 8 22.38 -1.23 -23.88
C LEU A 8 23.13 -2.41 -23.26
N VAL A 9 22.77 -3.66 -23.61
CA VAL A 9 23.48 -4.87 -23.15
C VAL A 9 24.94 -4.76 -23.55
N GLN A 10 25.25 -4.50 -24.83
CA GLN A 10 26.61 -4.40 -25.33
C GLN A 10 27.44 -3.38 -24.53
N GLN A 11 26.86 -2.23 -24.18
CA GLN A 11 27.52 -1.21 -23.37
C GLN A 11 27.86 -1.68 -21.95
N TYR A 12 26.97 -2.45 -21.31
CA TYR A 12 27.20 -2.95 -19.95
C TYR A 12 28.08 -4.19 -19.90
N VAL A 13 28.02 -5.06 -20.92
CA VAL A 13 28.94 -6.18 -21.09
C VAL A 13 30.38 -5.68 -21.20
N ALA A 14 30.62 -4.60 -21.96
CA ALA A 14 31.94 -3.98 -22.05
C ALA A 14 32.42 -3.29 -20.76
N LYS A 15 31.53 -3.09 -19.78
CA LYS A 15 31.83 -2.46 -18.48
C LYS A 15 31.71 -3.49 -17.37
N ASN A 16 30.55 -3.50 -16.72
CA ASN A 16 30.20 -4.49 -15.71
C ASN A 16 28.75 -4.91 -15.97
N PRO A 17 28.51 -6.15 -16.43
CA PRO A 17 27.18 -6.60 -16.78
C PRO A 17 26.24 -6.62 -15.57
N LYS A 18 26.74 -6.83 -14.33
CA LYS A 18 25.91 -6.80 -13.11
C LYS A 18 25.32 -5.41 -12.80
N LEU A 19 25.77 -4.36 -13.48
CA LEU A 19 25.20 -3.00 -13.34
C LEU A 19 24.04 -2.72 -14.31
N MET A 20 23.78 -3.62 -15.25
CA MET A 20 22.72 -3.45 -16.25
C MET A 20 21.36 -3.28 -15.58
N LEU A 21 20.59 -2.30 -16.05
CA LEU A 21 19.25 -1.97 -15.54
C LEU A 21 19.23 -1.65 -14.04
N ARG A 22 20.35 -1.29 -13.41
CA ARG A 22 20.36 -0.91 -11.99
C ARG A 22 19.80 0.51 -11.75
N ARG A 23 19.93 1.41 -12.71
CA ARG A 23 19.47 2.81 -12.65
C ARG A 23 18.72 3.17 -13.93
N THR A 24 17.91 4.22 -13.94
CA THR A 24 17.22 4.67 -15.16
C THR A 24 17.98 5.86 -15.72
N GLU A 25 18.90 5.61 -16.64
CA GLU A 25 19.79 6.63 -17.20
C GLU A 25 19.56 6.80 -18.71
N THR A 26 18.82 5.88 -19.34
CA THR A 26 18.57 5.86 -20.78
C THR A 26 17.08 5.84 -21.12
N VAL A 27 16.75 6.29 -22.33
CA VAL A 27 15.37 6.24 -22.86
C VAL A 27 14.86 4.81 -22.92
N VAL A 28 15.71 3.84 -23.30
CA VAL A 28 15.29 2.44 -23.45
C VAL A 28 14.89 1.81 -22.12
N GLU A 29 15.52 2.17 -21.00
CA GLU A 29 15.13 1.69 -19.66
C GLU A 29 13.75 2.24 -19.24
N LYS A 30 13.47 3.50 -19.60
CA LYS A 30 12.14 4.09 -19.37
C LYS A 30 11.09 3.45 -20.27
N MET A 31 11.42 3.23 -21.54
CA MET A 31 10.54 2.53 -22.50
C MET A 31 10.23 1.11 -22.03
N LEU A 32 11.23 0.38 -21.52
CA LEU A 32 11.04 -0.97 -20.97
C LEU A 32 10.01 -0.97 -19.83
N THR A 33 10.11 -0.01 -18.92
CA THR A 33 9.15 0.13 -17.81
C THR A 33 7.74 0.39 -18.34
N ASN A 34 7.58 1.26 -19.34
CA ASN A 34 6.28 1.53 -19.95
C ASN A 34 5.72 0.32 -20.71
N TRP A 35 6.56 -0.42 -21.43
CA TRP A 35 6.16 -1.63 -22.15
C TRP A 35 5.72 -2.74 -21.20
N MET A 36 6.44 -2.95 -20.09
CA MET A 36 6.00 -3.85 -19.03
C MET A 36 4.64 -3.44 -18.48
N SER A 37 4.41 -2.15 -18.22
CA SER A 37 3.11 -1.67 -17.75
C SER A 37 1.96 -1.94 -18.73
N ILE A 38 2.18 -1.75 -20.03
CA ILE A 38 1.17 -2.05 -21.05
C ILE A 38 0.88 -3.54 -21.10
N CYS A 39 1.93 -4.38 -21.18
CA CYS A 39 1.78 -5.81 -21.36
C CYS A 39 1.26 -6.54 -20.11
N LEU A 40 1.52 -6.00 -18.92
CA LEU A 40 1.09 -6.58 -17.64
C LEU A 40 -0.20 -6.00 -17.10
N TYR A 41 -0.83 -5.05 -17.80
CA TYR A 41 -2.06 -4.42 -17.33
C TYR A 41 -3.21 -5.43 -17.15
N SER A 42 -3.42 -6.35 -18.10
CA SER A 42 -4.44 -7.41 -17.97
C SER A 42 -4.16 -8.32 -16.78
N PHE A 43 -2.90 -8.73 -16.60
CA PHE A 43 -2.47 -9.54 -15.45
C PHE A 43 -2.68 -8.80 -14.12
N LEU A 44 -2.37 -7.50 -14.06
CA LEU A 44 -2.68 -6.66 -12.92
C LEU A 44 -4.19 -6.64 -12.64
N LYS A 45 -5.02 -6.42 -13.65
CA LYS A 45 -6.47 -6.30 -13.49
C LYS A 45 -7.12 -7.61 -13.06
N GLU A 46 -6.69 -8.74 -13.62
CA GLU A 46 -7.37 -10.04 -13.50
C GLU A 46 -6.78 -10.95 -12.43
N VAL A 47 -5.50 -10.74 -12.05
CA VAL A 47 -4.79 -11.65 -11.14
C VAL A 47 -4.24 -10.94 -9.91
N ALA A 48 -3.44 -9.88 -10.09
CA ALA A 48 -2.73 -9.27 -8.98
C ALA A 48 -3.51 -8.17 -8.25
N GLY A 49 -4.54 -7.59 -8.89
CA GLY A 49 -5.24 -6.40 -8.42
C GLY A 49 -5.98 -6.61 -7.11
N GLU A 50 -6.73 -7.71 -6.98
CA GLU A 50 -7.45 -8.04 -5.75
C GLU A 50 -6.49 -8.28 -4.56
N PRO A 51 -5.45 -9.14 -4.65
CA PRO A 51 -4.45 -9.28 -3.60
C PRO A 51 -3.78 -7.96 -3.19
N LEU A 52 -3.42 -7.12 -4.17
CA LEU A 52 -2.84 -5.80 -3.92
C LEU A 52 -3.80 -4.89 -3.16
N TYR A 53 -5.08 -4.88 -3.56
CA TYR A 53 -6.12 -4.12 -2.88
C TYR A 53 -6.38 -4.62 -1.45
N MET A 54 -6.45 -5.93 -1.26
CA MET A 54 -6.64 -6.55 0.05
C MET A 54 -5.47 -6.24 0.99
N LEU A 55 -4.24 -6.27 0.50
CA LEU A 55 -3.06 -5.84 1.26
C LEU A 55 -3.15 -4.36 1.64
N TYR A 56 -3.46 -3.48 0.69
CA TYR A 56 -3.66 -2.05 0.94
C TYR A 56 -4.70 -1.81 2.04
N ARG A 57 -5.88 -2.46 1.92
CA ARG A 57 -6.97 -2.37 2.91
C ARG A 57 -6.56 -2.90 4.28
N ALA A 58 -5.84 -4.02 4.32
CA ALA A 58 -5.38 -4.62 5.56
C ALA A 58 -4.40 -3.71 6.31
N ILE A 59 -3.46 -3.09 5.59
CA ILE A 59 -2.51 -2.13 6.18
C ILE A 59 -3.24 -0.89 6.68
N LYS A 60 -4.10 -0.29 5.86
CA LYS A 60 -4.91 0.87 6.28
C LYS A 60 -5.71 0.56 7.55
N TYR A 61 -6.37 -0.59 7.58
CA TYR A 61 -7.13 -1.03 8.75
C TYR A 61 -6.26 -1.25 9.99
N GLN A 62 -5.01 -1.73 9.85
CA GLN A 62 -4.09 -1.87 10.98
C GLN A 62 -3.58 -0.54 11.50
N VAL A 63 -3.34 0.43 10.61
CA VAL A 63 -2.94 1.80 10.96
C VAL A 63 -4.08 2.49 11.71
N ASP A 64 -5.30 2.44 11.16
CA ASP A 64 -6.49 3.13 11.70
C ASP A 64 -6.97 2.61 13.06
N LYS A 65 -6.42 1.48 13.54
CA LYS A 65 -6.66 0.91 14.87
C LYS A 65 -5.90 1.62 16.00
N GLY A 66 -4.96 2.50 15.68
CA GLY A 66 -4.23 3.30 16.64
C GLY A 66 -4.26 4.78 16.25
N PRO A 67 -3.85 5.68 17.15
CA PRO A 67 -3.81 7.11 16.85
C PRO A 67 -2.91 7.39 15.65
N VAL A 68 -3.38 8.29 14.78
CA VAL A 68 -2.64 8.83 13.64
C VAL A 68 -2.68 10.34 13.77
N ASP A 69 -1.50 10.95 13.85
CA ASP A 69 -1.37 12.40 13.90
C ASP A 69 -1.73 13.00 12.53
N ALA A 70 -2.73 13.87 12.49
CA ALA A 70 -3.28 14.40 11.24
C ALA A 70 -2.34 15.39 10.52
N VAL A 71 -1.35 15.96 11.20
CA VAL A 71 -0.43 16.96 10.64
C VAL A 71 0.83 16.29 10.09
N THR A 72 1.43 15.40 10.87
CA THR A 72 2.69 14.71 10.57
C THR A 72 2.49 13.36 9.88
N GLY A 73 1.29 12.78 9.96
CA GLY A 73 0.98 11.44 9.44
C GLY A 73 1.63 10.30 10.22
N LYS A 74 2.25 10.56 11.38
CA LYS A 74 2.83 9.52 12.23
C LYS A 74 1.74 8.69 12.88
N ALA A 75 1.93 7.38 12.93
CA ALA A 75 0.93 6.45 13.45
C ALA A 75 1.50 5.57 14.56
N LYS A 76 0.68 5.26 15.56
CA LYS A 76 1.06 4.33 16.65
C LYS A 76 1.21 2.89 16.15
N ARG A 77 0.50 2.52 15.08
CA ARG A 77 0.48 1.19 14.47
C ARG A 77 0.99 1.23 13.04
N THR A 78 2.29 1.41 12.87
CA THR A 78 2.95 1.45 11.55
C THR A 78 3.99 0.35 11.41
N LEU A 79 4.26 -0.06 10.17
CA LEU A 79 5.38 -0.92 9.80
C LEU A 79 6.67 -0.14 9.51
N ASN A 80 6.65 1.19 9.60
CA ASN A 80 7.76 2.06 9.23
C ASN A 80 8.28 2.86 10.43
N ASP A 81 9.45 2.48 10.96
CA ASP A 81 10.04 3.06 12.17
C ASP A 81 10.24 4.59 12.11
N SER A 82 10.44 5.17 10.93
CA SER A 82 10.56 6.62 10.78
C SER A 82 9.23 7.36 10.99
N HIS A 83 8.09 6.67 10.86
CA HIS A 83 6.73 7.21 11.03
C HIS A 83 6.03 6.70 12.28
N LEU A 84 6.77 6.00 13.14
CA LEU A 84 6.22 5.56 14.41
C LEU A 84 5.94 6.78 15.29
N LEU A 85 4.69 6.90 15.74
CA LEU A 85 4.31 7.87 16.76
C LEU A 85 4.87 7.41 18.11
N ARG A 86 6.01 7.99 18.48
CA ARG A 86 6.76 7.61 19.69
C ARG A 86 6.15 8.14 20.98
N GLU A 87 5.34 9.18 20.89
CA GLU A 87 4.66 9.78 22.03
C GLU A 87 3.78 8.75 22.72
N ASP A 88 3.77 8.80 24.05
CA ASP A 88 2.87 8.00 24.86
C ASP A 88 1.53 8.72 24.94
N ILE A 89 0.53 8.15 24.28
CA ILE A 89 -0.79 8.74 24.10
C ILE A 89 -1.77 7.68 24.57
N ASP A 90 -2.52 8.00 25.60
CA ASP A 90 -3.68 7.22 26.02
C ASP A 90 -4.81 7.44 25.01
N TYR A 91 -5.43 6.36 24.54
CA TYR A 91 -6.56 6.42 23.61
C TYR A 91 -7.55 5.30 23.89
N SER A 92 -8.81 5.56 23.58
CA SER A 92 -9.91 4.62 23.75
C SER A 92 -10.71 4.47 22.46
N ALA A 93 -11.10 3.23 22.17
CA ALA A 93 -11.95 2.94 21.01
C ALA A 93 -13.41 3.24 21.36
N MET A 94 -14.05 4.08 20.55
CA MET A 94 -15.46 4.44 20.63
C MET A 94 -16.23 3.82 19.47
N VAL A 95 -17.50 3.50 19.67
CA VAL A 95 -18.39 3.00 18.62
C VAL A 95 -19.42 4.06 18.28
N THR A 96 -19.43 4.49 17.03
CA THR A 96 -20.44 5.39 16.47
C THR A 96 -21.32 4.61 15.51
N ILE A 97 -22.63 4.86 15.54
CA ILE A 97 -23.58 4.20 14.63
C ILE A 97 -23.97 5.19 13.53
N VAL A 98 -23.65 4.85 12.28
CA VAL A 98 -24.09 5.57 11.07
C VAL A 98 -24.79 4.56 10.17
N GLN A 99 -26.11 4.70 9.99
CA GLN A 99 -27.01 3.91 9.14
C GLN A 99 -26.60 2.45 8.83
N PRO A 100 -27.36 1.45 9.29
CA PRO A 100 -27.22 0.79 10.60
C PRO A 100 -25.84 0.12 10.86
N CYS A 101 -24.73 0.74 10.45
CA CYS A 101 -23.39 0.16 10.61
C CYS A 101 -22.69 0.70 11.86
N PRO A 102 -22.26 -0.17 12.80
CA PRO A 102 -21.38 0.23 13.89
C PRO A 102 -19.96 0.47 13.36
N ILE A 103 -19.41 1.64 13.65
CA ILE A 103 -18.11 2.10 13.16
C ILE A 103 -17.24 2.38 14.38
N LYS A 104 -16.05 1.78 14.41
CA LYS A 104 -15.07 2.01 15.46
C LYS A 104 -14.21 3.22 15.10
N VAL A 105 -14.17 4.19 16.00
CA VAL A 105 -13.33 5.39 15.93
C VAL A 105 -12.52 5.50 17.23
N LEU A 106 -11.55 6.39 17.27
CA LEU A 106 -10.75 6.69 18.46
C LEU A 106 -11.16 8.06 19.01
N ASP A 107 -11.09 8.22 20.32
CA ASP A 107 -11.23 9.52 20.99
C ASP A 107 -10.21 10.58 20.54
N THR A 108 -9.09 10.12 20.00
CA THR A 108 -8.00 10.94 19.44
C THR A 108 -8.17 11.25 17.95
N ASP A 109 -9.17 10.69 17.27
CA ASP A 109 -9.41 10.99 15.86
C ASP A 109 -9.91 12.43 15.68
N THR A 110 -9.37 13.14 14.69
CA THR A 110 -9.94 14.40 14.20
C THR A 110 -11.30 14.18 13.52
N ILE A 111 -12.10 15.24 13.40
CA ILE A 111 -13.40 15.18 12.70
C ILE A 111 -13.24 14.63 11.27
N THR A 112 -12.20 15.05 10.54
CA THR A 112 -11.94 14.55 9.18
C THR A 112 -11.61 13.06 9.19
N GLN A 113 -10.77 12.58 10.11
CA GLN A 113 -10.47 11.15 10.24
C GLN A 113 -11.71 10.32 10.61
N VAL A 114 -12.59 10.85 11.46
CA VAL A 114 -13.89 10.21 11.76
C VAL A 114 -14.75 10.13 10.50
N LYS A 115 -14.86 11.21 9.73
CA LYS A 115 -15.60 11.22 8.46
C LYS A 115 -15.02 10.20 7.47
N ASP A 116 -13.70 10.15 7.31
CA ASP A 116 -13.03 9.18 6.42
C ASP A 116 -13.32 7.74 6.86
N LYS A 117 -13.23 7.43 8.16
CA LYS A 117 -13.57 6.11 8.71
C LYS A 117 -15.05 5.75 8.47
N ILE A 118 -15.94 6.74 8.50
CA ILE A 118 -17.36 6.53 8.17
C ILE A 118 -17.53 6.26 6.68
N LEU A 119 -16.91 7.07 5.82
CA LEU A 119 -16.96 6.90 4.37
C LEU A 119 -16.43 5.53 3.93
N ASP A 120 -15.35 5.05 4.54
CA ASP A 120 -14.80 3.72 4.26
C ASP A 120 -15.74 2.56 4.60
N GLN A 121 -16.65 2.78 5.56
CA GLN A 121 -17.63 1.79 5.98
C GLN A 121 -18.90 1.86 5.14
N VAL A 122 -19.45 3.05 4.96
CA VAL A 122 -20.67 3.29 4.16
C VAL A 122 -20.43 2.95 2.69
N TYR A 123 -19.26 3.28 2.16
CA TYR A 123 -18.90 3.08 0.75
C TYR A 123 -17.91 1.93 0.53
N ARG A 124 -17.91 0.90 1.39
CA ARG A 124 -16.93 -0.21 1.37
C ARG A 124 -16.76 -0.89 0.00
N GLY A 125 -17.78 -0.87 -0.86
CA GLY A 125 -17.77 -1.44 -2.21
C GLY A 125 -17.72 -0.43 -3.37
N ALA A 126 -17.68 0.87 -3.08
CA ALA A 126 -17.61 1.90 -4.13
C ALA A 126 -16.14 2.32 -4.37
N PRO A 127 -15.75 2.58 -5.64
CA PRO A 127 -14.46 3.20 -5.97
C PRO A 127 -14.27 4.53 -5.25
N PHE A 128 -13.04 4.90 -4.88
CA PHE A 128 -12.80 6.13 -4.11
C PHE A 128 -13.26 7.38 -4.86
N SER A 129 -13.01 7.48 -6.16
CA SER A 129 -13.41 8.61 -7.01
C SER A 129 -14.92 8.88 -7.07
N GLN A 130 -15.75 7.89 -6.71
CA GLN A 130 -17.22 8.01 -6.71
C GLN A 130 -17.78 8.40 -5.34
N ARG A 131 -16.94 8.51 -4.31
CA ARG A 131 -17.36 8.85 -2.95
C ARG A 131 -17.39 10.37 -2.77
N PRO A 132 -18.29 10.89 -1.91
CA PRO A 132 -18.22 12.28 -1.51
C PRO A 132 -16.92 12.55 -0.73
N ALA A 133 -16.34 13.72 -0.93
CA ALA A 133 -15.15 14.14 -0.19
C ALA A 133 -15.51 14.52 1.26
N ALA A 134 -14.64 14.24 2.22
CA ALA A 134 -14.91 14.44 3.65
C ALA A 134 -15.14 15.92 4.03
N ASP A 135 -14.56 16.85 3.29
CA ASP A 135 -14.76 18.30 3.42
C ASP A 135 -16.13 18.78 2.90
N SER A 136 -16.71 18.05 1.95
CA SER A 136 -18.04 18.31 1.39
C SER A 136 -19.20 17.87 2.30
N LEU A 137 -18.89 17.24 3.44
CA LEU A 137 -19.86 16.66 4.36
C LEU A 137 -19.73 17.29 5.75
N ASP A 138 -20.84 17.50 6.43
CA ASP A 138 -20.93 17.81 7.85
C ASP A 138 -21.20 16.54 8.66
N LEU A 139 -20.57 16.45 9.83
CA LEU A 139 -20.82 15.37 10.78
C LEU A 139 -21.85 15.84 11.81
N GLY A 140 -23.08 15.34 11.68
CA GLY A 140 -24.16 15.59 12.62
C GLY A 140 -24.26 14.49 13.67
N VAL A 141 -24.78 14.85 14.85
CA VAL A 141 -25.07 13.92 15.95
C VAL A 141 -26.55 13.99 16.30
N ARG A 142 -27.20 12.83 16.41
CA ARG A 142 -28.59 12.67 16.82
C ARG A 142 -28.67 11.87 18.10
N THR A 143 -29.24 12.47 19.13
CA THR A 143 -29.70 11.78 20.34
C THR A 143 -31.16 11.38 20.17
N ASP A 144 -31.45 10.08 20.28
CA ASP A 144 -32.83 9.61 20.33
C ASP A 144 -33.46 9.81 21.73
N GLN A 145 -34.77 9.54 21.85
CA GLN A 145 -35.50 9.62 23.12
C GLN A 145 -35.00 8.62 24.19
N SER A 146 -34.19 7.64 23.80
CA SER A 146 -33.52 6.66 24.67
C SER A 146 -32.07 7.07 25.01
N GLN A 147 -31.68 8.33 24.76
CA GLN A 147 -30.32 8.87 24.92
C GLN A 147 -29.25 8.17 24.08
N ARG A 148 -29.62 7.42 23.04
CA ARG A 148 -28.65 6.81 22.14
C ARG A 148 -28.13 7.85 21.16
N VAL A 149 -26.81 7.98 21.12
CA VAL A 149 -26.09 8.91 20.23
C VAL A 149 -25.78 8.19 18.92
N SER A 150 -26.31 8.69 17.82
CA SER A 150 -26.02 8.25 16.45
C SER A 150 -25.38 9.39 15.66
N ALA A 151 -24.49 9.08 14.74
CA ALA A 151 -23.91 10.10 13.85
C ALA A 151 -24.51 9.96 12.44
N PHE A 152 -24.51 11.06 11.70
CA PHE A 152 -24.91 11.08 10.30
C PHE A 152 -24.02 12.06 9.51
N LEU A 153 -23.86 11.82 8.22
CA LEU A 153 -23.22 12.75 7.29
C LEU A 153 -24.30 13.46 6.48
N SER A 154 -24.22 14.79 6.38
CA SER A 154 -25.06 15.61 5.49
C SER A 154 -24.17 16.47 4.60
N HIS A 155 -24.59 16.81 3.38
CA HIS A 155 -23.83 17.75 2.55
C HIS A 155 -23.70 19.11 3.25
N CYS A 156 -22.50 19.69 3.20
CA CYS A 156 -22.22 21.04 3.69
C CYS A 156 -23.13 22.04 2.96
N CYS A 157 -24.22 22.46 3.60
CA CYS A 157 -24.96 23.64 3.19
C CYS A 157 -24.20 24.84 3.76
N SER A 158 -23.89 25.86 2.96
CA SER A 158 -22.97 26.97 3.25
C SER A 158 -23.33 27.87 4.45
N SER A 159 -24.20 27.44 5.35
CA SER A 159 -24.66 28.19 6.52
C SER A 159 -24.98 27.23 7.68
N LEU A 160 -23.95 26.70 8.35
CA LEU A 160 -24.01 26.20 9.74
C LEU A 160 -22.59 25.87 10.23
N ARG A 161 -21.81 26.91 10.52
CA ARG A 161 -20.58 26.77 11.31
C ARG A 161 -20.94 26.66 12.79
N HIS A 162 -20.24 25.75 13.47
CA HIS A 162 -20.23 25.48 14.91
C HIS A 162 -21.36 24.59 15.45
N ILE A 163 -21.10 23.28 15.55
CA ILE A 163 -21.31 22.55 16.81
C ILE A 163 -20.17 21.54 16.97
N LEU A 164 -19.19 21.89 17.80
CA LEU A 164 -18.55 21.04 18.82
C LEU A 164 -17.33 21.80 19.37
N ARG A 165 -17.59 22.74 20.28
CA ARG A 165 -16.62 23.08 21.31
C ARG A 165 -17.34 23.29 22.63
N SER A 166 -16.76 22.70 23.66
CA SER A 166 -17.01 22.94 25.08
C SER A 166 -18.30 22.38 25.69
N SER A 167 -18.22 21.14 26.13
CA SER A 167 -18.79 20.79 27.43
C SER A 167 -17.98 19.66 28.04
N GLY A 168 -17.13 20.03 28.99
CA GLY A 168 -16.54 19.07 29.92
C GLY A 168 -17.66 18.30 30.59
N SER A 169 -17.69 17.00 30.36
CA SER A 169 -18.47 16.07 31.16
C SER A 169 -17.60 14.85 31.37
N ARG A 170 -17.20 14.70 32.63
CA ARG A 170 -16.42 13.64 33.24
C ARG A 170 -17.01 12.27 32.88
N TRP A 171 -16.33 11.50 32.03
CA TRP A 171 -16.64 10.09 31.80
C TRP A 171 -15.62 9.24 32.56
N ARG A 172 -16.15 8.34 33.41
CA ARG A 172 -15.41 7.65 34.48
C ARG A 172 -14.31 6.74 33.95
N HIS A 173 -13.21 6.70 34.70
CA HIS A 173 -12.08 5.81 34.53
C HIS A 173 -12.44 4.31 34.63
N SER A 174 -11.72 3.49 33.87
CA SER A 174 -10.76 2.49 34.41
C SER A 174 -10.73 1.22 33.58
N ARG A 175 -9.60 0.98 32.87
CA ARG A 175 -8.84 -0.28 32.93
C ARG A 175 -7.37 0.03 32.61
N PRO A 176 -6.39 -0.49 33.36
CA PRO A 176 -4.99 -0.40 32.95
C PRO A 176 -4.77 -1.36 31.78
N HIS A 177 -4.28 -0.85 30.65
CA HIS A 177 -3.82 -1.68 29.54
C HIS A 177 -2.30 -1.91 29.65
N PRO A 178 -1.81 -3.07 29.21
CA PRO A 178 -0.44 -3.50 29.46
C PRO A 178 0.57 -2.62 28.71
N SER A 179 1.74 -2.48 29.33
CA SER A 179 2.88 -1.68 28.89
C SER A 179 3.33 -1.98 27.46
N ILE A 180 3.79 -0.91 26.79
CA ILE A 180 4.34 -0.75 25.42
C ILE A 180 5.40 -1.78 24.97
N SER A 181 5.88 -2.66 25.84
CA SER A 181 6.89 -3.69 25.52
C SER A 181 6.34 -4.89 24.74
N GLN A 182 5.01 -5.06 24.59
CA GLN A 182 4.44 -6.29 24.01
C GLN A 182 4.21 -6.29 22.48
N PHE A 183 4.32 -5.14 21.80
CA PHE A 183 4.17 -5.07 20.33
C PHE A 183 5.50 -5.17 19.56
N ARG A 184 6.63 -5.13 20.26
CA ARG A 184 7.97 -5.20 19.65
C ARG A 184 8.40 -6.61 19.22
N GLY A 185 7.48 -7.57 19.20
CA GLY A 185 7.80 -9.00 19.08
C GLY A 185 6.76 -9.92 18.45
N GLN A 186 5.82 -9.45 17.63
CA GLN A 186 5.03 -10.36 16.78
C GLN A 186 5.23 -10.10 15.28
N PRO A 187 6.36 -10.55 14.70
CA PRO A 187 6.43 -10.83 13.28
C PRO A 187 5.56 -12.06 12.99
N GLY A 188 4.32 -11.87 12.54
CA GLY A 188 3.49 -13.00 12.04
C GLY A 188 1.96 -12.89 12.12
N GLY A 189 1.39 -11.90 12.82
CA GLY A 189 -0.07 -11.83 13.04
C GLY A 189 -0.81 -10.85 12.12
N THR A 190 -1.74 -11.34 11.30
CA THR A 190 -2.72 -10.58 10.46
C THR A 190 -2.26 -10.09 9.08
N LEU A 191 -1.11 -9.40 8.94
CA LEU A 191 -0.71 -8.86 7.62
C LEU A 191 0.03 -9.86 6.73
N GLN A 192 0.69 -10.85 7.33
CA GLN A 192 1.54 -11.80 6.61
C GLN A 192 0.79 -12.55 5.52
N LYS A 193 -0.43 -13.02 5.82
CA LYS A 193 -1.28 -13.70 4.85
C LYS A 193 -1.51 -12.86 3.58
N PHE A 194 -1.82 -11.56 3.72
CA PHE A 194 -2.07 -10.70 2.57
C PHE A 194 -0.80 -10.47 1.73
N VAL A 195 0.36 -10.44 2.38
CA VAL A 195 1.66 -10.35 1.71
C VAL A 195 1.96 -11.64 0.96
N ASP A 196 1.70 -12.79 1.57
CA ASP A 196 1.86 -14.10 0.95
C ASP A 196 0.90 -14.25 -0.25
N ASP A 197 -0.36 -13.81 -0.12
CA ASP A 197 -1.35 -13.81 -1.20
C ASP A 197 -0.88 -12.94 -2.38
N VAL A 198 -0.28 -11.77 -2.12
CA VAL A 198 0.35 -10.95 -3.16
C VAL A 198 1.50 -11.69 -3.83
N PHE A 199 2.44 -12.26 -3.06
CA PHE A 199 3.57 -13.01 -3.63
C PHE A 199 3.11 -14.22 -4.45
N VAL A 200 2.11 -14.95 -3.98
CA VAL A 200 1.50 -16.04 -4.74
C VAL A 200 0.88 -15.50 -6.03
N ALA A 201 0.20 -14.36 -6.01
CA ALA A 201 -0.37 -13.80 -7.23
C ALA A 201 0.70 -13.36 -8.23
N ILE A 202 1.77 -12.69 -7.77
CA ILE A 202 2.78 -12.08 -8.65
C ILE A 202 3.97 -12.98 -9.02
N LEU A 203 4.24 -14.04 -8.26
CA LEU A 203 5.41 -14.92 -8.43
C LEU A 203 5.06 -16.41 -8.57
N SER A 204 3.79 -16.83 -8.46
CA SER A 204 3.44 -18.26 -8.48
C SER A 204 3.88 -18.98 -9.75
N THR A 205 4.62 -20.08 -9.58
CA THR A 205 4.96 -21.04 -10.64
C THR A 205 3.81 -21.98 -11.01
N LYS A 206 2.71 -21.99 -10.24
CA LYS A 206 1.53 -22.84 -10.51
C LYS A 206 0.75 -22.39 -11.75
N ARG A 207 1.04 -21.22 -12.29
CA ARG A 207 0.42 -20.67 -13.50
C ARG A 207 1.54 -20.28 -14.47
N PRO A 208 1.30 -20.39 -15.79
CA PRO A 208 2.28 -19.91 -16.76
C PRO A 208 2.52 -18.41 -16.58
N PRO A 209 3.76 -17.93 -16.80
CA PRO A 209 4.05 -16.50 -16.83
C PRO A 209 3.17 -15.75 -17.81
N PRO A 210 2.90 -14.45 -17.56
CA PRO A 210 2.47 -13.56 -18.62
C PRO A 210 3.44 -13.67 -19.81
N ILE A 211 2.88 -13.76 -21.02
CA ILE A 211 3.67 -13.98 -22.25
C ILE A 211 4.80 -12.97 -22.39
N ALA A 212 4.56 -11.70 -22.03
CA ALA A 212 5.56 -10.65 -22.07
C ALA A 212 6.74 -10.87 -21.10
N VAL A 213 6.49 -11.45 -19.91
CA VAL A 213 7.55 -11.80 -18.96
C VAL A 213 8.41 -12.91 -19.53
N ARG A 214 7.78 -13.99 -20.01
CA ARG A 214 8.49 -15.10 -20.66
C ARG A 214 9.33 -14.59 -21.83
N PHE A 215 8.71 -13.91 -22.78
CA PHE A 215 9.39 -13.35 -23.96
C PHE A 215 10.57 -12.46 -23.58
N PHE A 216 10.41 -11.60 -22.57
CA PHE A 216 11.47 -10.70 -22.14
C PHE A 216 12.60 -11.42 -21.39
N PHE A 217 12.28 -12.43 -20.59
CA PHE A 217 13.29 -13.23 -19.89
C PHE A 217 14.06 -14.13 -20.84
N ASP A 218 13.37 -14.78 -21.80
CA ASP A 218 14.00 -15.52 -22.89
C ASP A 218 14.95 -14.59 -23.68
N PHE A 219 14.55 -13.34 -23.96
CA PHE A 219 15.43 -12.36 -24.58
C PHE A 219 16.68 -12.04 -23.74
N LEU A 220 16.57 -11.93 -22.41
CA LEU A 220 17.73 -11.68 -21.55
C LEU A 220 18.68 -12.88 -21.52
N ASP A 221 18.13 -14.09 -21.54
CA ASP A 221 18.90 -15.34 -21.60
C ASP A 221 19.66 -15.44 -22.94
N ASP A 222 18.98 -15.19 -24.07
CA ASP A 222 19.60 -15.13 -25.41
C ASP A 222 20.74 -14.10 -25.46
N MET A 223 20.57 -12.95 -24.79
CA MET A 223 21.60 -11.91 -24.74
C MET A 223 22.79 -12.30 -23.87
N ALA A 224 22.57 -13.03 -22.78
CA ALA A 224 23.64 -13.56 -21.95
C ALA A 224 24.46 -14.60 -22.72
N GLU A 225 23.79 -15.56 -23.37
CA GLU A 225 24.43 -16.58 -24.20
C GLU A 225 25.24 -15.96 -25.34
N LYS A 226 24.63 -15.02 -26.09
CA LYS A 226 25.30 -14.36 -27.22
C LYS A 226 26.59 -13.61 -26.83
N HIS A 227 26.67 -13.11 -25.60
CA HIS A 227 27.84 -12.37 -25.12
C HIS A 227 28.77 -13.20 -24.21
N GLY A 228 28.55 -14.52 -24.10
CA GLY A 228 29.39 -15.41 -23.30
C GLY A 228 29.32 -15.13 -21.80
N ILE A 229 28.14 -14.76 -21.29
CA ILE A 229 27.92 -14.54 -19.85
C ILE A 229 27.49 -15.86 -19.22
N ASP A 230 28.46 -16.60 -18.70
CA ASP A 230 28.22 -17.92 -18.08
C ASP A 230 27.78 -17.83 -16.62
N ASP A 231 27.91 -16.66 -15.98
CA ASP A 231 27.55 -16.44 -14.57
C ASP A 231 26.02 -16.32 -14.39
N PRO A 232 25.35 -17.31 -13.77
CA PRO A 232 23.90 -17.30 -13.58
C PRO A 232 23.43 -16.14 -12.69
N GLU A 233 24.29 -15.65 -11.80
CA GLU A 233 23.98 -14.51 -10.93
C GLU A 233 23.77 -13.23 -11.75
N THR A 234 24.56 -13.04 -12.81
CA THR A 234 24.46 -11.86 -13.67
C THR A 234 23.11 -11.80 -14.39
N VAL A 235 22.66 -12.92 -14.96
CA VAL A 235 21.36 -13.01 -15.64
C VAL A 235 20.20 -12.84 -14.66
N HIS A 236 20.34 -13.43 -13.47
CA HIS A 236 19.38 -13.25 -12.38
C HIS A 236 19.26 -11.76 -11.97
N ILE A 237 20.38 -11.04 -11.88
CA ILE A 237 20.40 -9.59 -11.60
C ILE A 237 19.66 -8.82 -12.71
N TRP A 238 19.88 -9.15 -13.99
CA TRP A 238 19.18 -8.48 -15.10
C TRP A 238 17.67 -8.63 -15.00
N LYS A 239 17.19 -9.88 -14.80
CA LYS A 239 15.76 -10.20 -14.64
C LYS A 239 15.16 -9.48 -13.43
N THR A 240 15.88 -9.46 -12.31
CA THR A 240 15.47 -8.79 -11.05
C THR A 240 15.36 -7.27 -11.23
N ASN A 241 16.38 -6.67 -11.84
CA ASN A 241 16.45 -5.25 -12.11
C ASN A 241 15.40 -4.82 -13.15
N SER A 242 15.02 -5.68 -14.09
CA SER A 242 14.09 -5.31 -15.16
C SER A 242 12.61 -5.33 -14.76
N LEU A 243 12.20 -6.28 -13.90
CA LEU A 243 10.78 -6.55 -13.64
C LEU A 243 10.42 -6.40 -12.15
N PRO A 244 10.89 -7.26 -11.21
CA PRO A 244 10.65 -7.08 -9.78
C PRO A 244 10.91 -5.66 -9.26
N LEU A 245 12.15 -5.17 -9.41
CA LEU A 245 12.58 -3.92 -8.79
C LEU A 245 12.08 -2.67 -9.50
N ARG A 246 11.66 -2.78 -10.76
CA ARG A 246 11.19 -1.65 -11.58
C ARG A 246 9.69 -1.57 -11.68
N PHE A 247 9.05 -2.66 -12.09
CA PHE A 247 7.61 -2.68 -12.31
C PHE A 247 6.89 -2.95 -10.99
N TRP A 248 7.13 -4.11 -10.36
CA TRP A 248 6.34 -4.53 -9.19
C TRP A 248 6.54 -3.62 -7.98
N VAL A 249 7.78 -3.22 -7.70
CA VAL A 249 8.06 -2.22 -6.65
C VAL A 249 7.36 -0.90 -6.91
N ASN A 250 7.30 -0.45 -8.17
CA ASN A 250 6.61 0.78 -8.51
C ASN A 250 5.10 0.67 -8.32
N ILE A 251 4.48 -0.46 -8.70
CA ILE A 251 3.05 -0.72 -8.46
C ILE A 251 2.75 -0.80 -6.96
N LEU A 252 3.59 -1.45 -6.17
CA LEU A 252 3.42 -1.56 -4.72
C LEU A 252 3.56 -0.20 -4.01
N LYS A 253 4.48 0.66 -4.48
CA LYS A 253 4.65 2.03 -3.96
C LYS A 253 3.50 2.95 -4.37
N ASN A 254 2.95 2.72 -5.57
CA ASN A 254 1.97 3.59 -6.19
C ASN A 254 0.71 2.80 -6.61
N PRO A 255 -0.04 2.21 -5.65
CA PRO A 255 -1.22 1.42 -5.97
C PRO A 255 -2.31 2.24 -6.67
N GLN A 256 -2.31 3.57 -6.56
CA GLN A 256 -3.21 4.45 -7.32
C GLN A 256 -3.04 4.36 -8.84
N PHE A 257 -1.92 3.81 -9.32
CA PHE A 257 -1.75 3.54 -10.76
C PHE A 257 -2.65 2.41 -11.25
N VAL A 258 -3.16 1.57 -10.34
CA VAL A 258 -3.98 0.39 -10.67
C VAL A 258 -5.33 0.42 -9.97
N LEU A 259 -5.40 0.99 -8.76
CA LEU A 259 -6.55 0.95 -7.87
C LEU A 259 -7.12 2.35 -7.66
N ASP A 260 -8.44 2.47 -7.67
CA ASP A 260 -9.14 3.71 -7.32
C ASP A 260 -9.26 3.84 -5.79
N VAL A 261 -8.17 4.27 -5.17
CA VAL A 261 -8.01 4.40 -3.71
C VAL A 261 -7.54 5.80 -3.34
N GLN A 262 -7.89 6.24 -2.13
CA GLN A 262 -7.38 7.50 -1.58
C GLN A 262 -5.86 7.46 -1.48
N VAL A 263 -5.22 8.47 -2.07
CA VAL A 263 -3.81 8.78 -1.82
C VAL A 263 -3.80 9.89 -0.78
N THR A 264 -3.25 9.59 0.40
CA THR A 264 -2.96 10.65 1.36
C THR A 264 -1.67 11.33 0.92
N ASP A 265 -1.78 12.61 0.54
CA ASP A 265 -0.66 13.52 0.27
C ASP A 265 0.10 13.80 1.57
N SER A 266 0.75 12.77 2.11
CA SER A 266 1.83 12.97 3.05
C SER A 266 3.07 13.31 2.24
N ILE A 267 3.69 14.45 2.55
CA ILE A 267 4.80 15.10 1.83
C ILE A 267 5.98 14.18 1.47
N ASP A 268 6.03 12.97 2.03
CA ASP A 268 7.09 12.02 1.72
C ASP A 268 6.59 10.55 1.51
N GLY A 269 5.31 10.34 1.23
CA GLY A 269 4.78 9.03 0.84
C GLY A 269 4.82 7.98 1.95
N TRP A 270 4.00 8.14 3.00
CA TRP A 270 3.95 7.25 4.18
C TRP A 270 2.64 6.50 4.37
N GLY A 271 1.67 6.75 3.49
CA GLY A 271 0.38 6.10 3.52
C GLY A 271 0.50 4.57 3.45
N PRO A 272 -0.61 3.84 3.65
CA PRO A 272 -0.64 2.38 3.58
C PRO A 272 0.11 1.79 2.38
N GLN A 273 0.13 2.52 1.26
CA GLN A 273 0.87 2.25 0.02
C GLN A 273 2.38 2.07 0.25
N ALA A 274 3.02 3.03 0.91
CA ALA A 274 4.46 2.99 1.12
C ALA A 274 4.88 1.95 2.15
N GLN A 275 4.05 1.73 3.17
CA GLN A 275 4.25 0.66 4.14
C GLN A 275 4.15 -0.72 3.49
N ALA A 276 3.17 -0.91 2.59
CA ALA A 276 3.04 -2.14 1.78
C ALA A 276 4.31 -2.37 0.97
N SER A 277 4.77 -1.35 0.25
CA SER A 277 5.96 -1.47 -0.59
C SER A 277 7.22 -1.83 0.20
N LYS A 278 7.47 -1.18 1.34
CA LYS A 278 8.64 -1.45 2.19
C LYS A 278 8.59 -2.84 2.82
N TYR A 279 7.43 -3.26 3.32
CA TYR A 279 7.28 -4.56 3.96
C TYR A 279 7.42 -5.69 2.92
N VAL A 280 6.75 -5.57 1.78
CA VAL A 280 6.85 -6.53 0.67
C VAL A 280 8.28 -6.56 0.13
N LEU A 281 8.94 -5.41 -0.11
CA LEU A 281 10.35 -5.35 -0.52
C LEU A 281 11.29 -6.03 0.47
N HIS A 282 11.15 -5.71 1.76
CA HIS A 282 11.98 -6.32 2.80
C HIS A 282 11.81 -7.84 2.81
N GLN A 283 10.58 -8.33 2.65
CA GLN A 283 10.30 -9.75 2.61
C GLN A 283 10.82 -10.40 1.33
N TRP A 284 10.68 -9.73 0.18
CA TRP A 284 11.21 -10.15 -1.11
C TRP A 284 12.72 -10.37 -1.05
N CYS A 285 13.46 -9.44 -0.44
CA CYS A 285 14.91 -9.58 -0.23
C CYS A 285 15.28 -10.74 0.72
N ARG A 286 14.39 -11.16 1.62
CA ARG A 286 14.66 -12.26 2.58
C ARG A 286 14.36 -13.64 1.99
N THR A 287 13.35 -13.78 1.14
CA THR A 287 12.79 -15.09 0.77
C THR A 287 13.46 -15.77 -0.43
N HIS A 288 14.47 -15.16 -1.08
CA HIS A 288 15.10 -15.70 -2.31
C HIS A 288 14.09 -16.18 -3.38
N GLN A 289 12.85 -15.66 -3.35
CA GLN A 289 11.77 -16.05 -4.27
C GLN A 289 11.98 -15.56 -5.72
N PHE A 290 13.10 -14.88 -5.98
CA PHE A 290 13.47 -14.42 -7.31
C PHE A 290 13.73 -15.57 -8.31
N HIS A 291 14.02 -16.79 -7.82
CA HIS A 291 14.21 -17.98 -8.65
C HIS A 291 12.92 -18.58 -9.25
N MET A 292 11.74 -18.04 -8.90
CA MET A 292 10.47 -18.65 -9.32
C MET A 292 10.16 -18.48 -10.81
N TRP A 293 10.86 -17.60 -11.53
CA TRP A 293 10.67 -17.38 -12.97
C TRP A 293 11.87 -17.81 -13.81
N THR A 294 12.85 -18.49 -13.21
CA THR A 294 14.13 -18.83 -13.86
C THR A 294 14.27 -20.32 -14.18
N HIS A 295 13.19 -21.10 -14.07
CA HIS A 295 13.15 -22.51 -14.44
C HIS A 295 11.90 -22.82 -15.27
#